data_AF-A0A7D5GH63-F1
#
_entry.id   AF-A0A7D5GH63-F1
#
_cell.length_a   1.000
_cell.length_b   1.000
_cell.length_c   1.000
_cell.angle_alpha   90.00
_cell.angle_beta   90.00
_cell.angle_gamma   90.00
#
_symmetry.space_group_name_H-M   'P 1'
#
loop_
_entity.id
_entity.type
_entity.pdbx_description
1 polymer ?
#
loop_
_entity_poly.entity_id
_entity_poly.type
_entity_poly.pdbx_seq_one_letter_code
_entity_poly.pdbx_strand_id
1 'polypeptide(L)'
;MHAGHEAAVDLLDRVEENARFHVESLSGNAFATAKAEFRRHAPLSFVDACIVAYMRTEGLGYLYAFDDDFDRAEEVYRLDTAVNPYDPE
;
A
#
# COMPACT_ATOMS: atom_id res chain seq x y z
N MET A 1 -5.44 13.66 20.94
CA MET A 1 -6.75 13.95 20.34
C MET A 1 -7.00 12.85 19.32
N HIS A 2 -7.70 11.78 19.69
CA HIS A 2 -8.09 10.76 18.70
C HIS A 2 -9.16 11.40 17.81
N ALA A 3 -8.97 11.32 16.50
CA ALA A 3 -10.08 11.52 15.59
C ALA A 3 -11.16 10.49 15.99
N GLY A 4 -12.35 10.98 16.38
CA GLY A 4 -13.45 10.11 16.76
C GLY A 4 -13.98 9.33 15.54
N HIS A 5 -14.86 8.36 15.80
CA HIS A 5 -15.48 7.54 14.74
C HIS A 5 -16.07 8.39 13.60
N GLU A 6 -16.72 9.51 13.91
CA GLU A 6 -17.30 10.43 12.91
C GLU A 6 -16.24 11.00 11.95
N ALA A 7 -15.06 11.36 12.45
CA ALA A 7 -13.98 11.88 11.61
C ALA A 7 -13.36 10.78 10.72
N ALA A 8 -13.38 9.53 11.18
CA ALA A 8 -12.94 8.39 10.36
C ALA A 8 -13.93 8.09 9.23
N VAL A 9 -15.24 8.20 9.50
CA VAL A 9 -16.29 8.05 8.47
C VAL A 9 -16.22 9.18 7.45
N ASP A 10 -16.09 10.45 7.88
CA ASP A 10 -15.92 11.59 6.95
C ASP A 10 -14.68 11.42 6.05
N LEU A 11 -13.57 10.91 6.59
CA LEU A 11 -12.38 10.61 5.78
C LEU A 11 -12.66 9.52 4.73
N LEU A 12 -13.35 8.45 5.12
CA LEU A 12 -13.70 7.36 4.21
C LEU A 12 -14.60 7.87 3.08
N ASP A 13 -15.67 8.59 3.40
CA ASP A 13 -16.60 9.15 2.42
C ASP A 13 -15.86 10.03 1.40
N ARG A 14 -14.93 10.87 1.87
CA ARG A 14 -14.10 11.72 0.98
C ARG A 14 -13.16 10.93 0.08
N VAL A 15 -12.67 9.78 0.52
CA VAL A 15 -11.83 8.90 -0.31
C VAL A 15 -12.69 8.22 -1.37
N GLU A 16 -13.88 7.75 -1.02
CA GLU A 16 -14.80 7.06 -1.94
C GLU A 16 -15.44 8.00 -2.97
N GLU A 17 -15.81 9.22 -2.59
CA GLU A 17 -16.42 10.20 -3.49
C GLU A 17 -15.41 10.86 -4.46
N ASN A 18 -14.11 10.76 -4.17
CA ASN A 18 -13.09 11.44 -4.94
C ASN A 18 -12.61 10.61 -6.12
N ALA A 19 -12.99 11.05 -7.33
CA ALA A 19 -12.64 10.40 -8.60
C ALA A 19 -11.13 10.34 -8.93
N ARG A 20 -10.25 10.95 -8.10
CA ARG A 20 -8.79 10.88 -8.26
C ARG A 20 -8.15 9.79 -7.40
N PHE A 21 -8.91 9.17 -6.50
CA PHE A 21 -8.48 8.00 -5.74
C PHE A 21 -9.18 6.75 -6.28
N HIS A 22 -8.45 5.65 -6.28
CA HIS A 22 -8.95 4.35 -6.67
C HIS A 22 -8.79 3.41 -5.48
N VAL A 23 -9.90 2.96 -4.92
CA VAL A 23 -9.93 1.96 -3.83
C VAL A 23 -10.16 0.61 -4.46
N GLU A 24 -9.13 -0.23 -4.42
CA GLU A 24 -9.10 -1.51 -5.13
C GLU A 24 -9.23 -2.70 -4.17
N SER A 25 -9.87 -3.76 -4.66
CA SER A 25 -9.94 -5.04 -3.95
C SER A 25 -8.90 -6.01 -4.50
N LEU A 26 -8.27 -6.78 -3.63
CA LEU A 26 -7.35 -7.83 -4.06
C LEU A 26 -8.09 -8.90 -4.87
N SER A 27 -7.54 -9.23 -6.03
CA SER A 27 -7.93 -10.45 -6.74
C SER A 27 -7.62 -11.68 -5.90
N GLY A 28 -8.34 -12.79 -6.12
CA GLY A 28 -8.06 -14.05 -5.43
C GLY A 28 -6.62 -14.54 -5.62
N ASN A 29 -6.02 -14.22 -6.77
CA ASN A 29 -4.62 -14.54 -7.06
C ASN A 29 -3.66 -13.68 -6.25
N ALA A 30 -3.86 -12.36 -6.23
CA ALA A 30 -3.05 -11.44 -5.42
C ALA A 30 -3.15 -11.80 -3.92
N PHE A 31 -4.33 -12.20 -3.44
CA PHE A 31 -4.52 -12.69 -2.07
C PHE A 31 -3.78 -14.01 -1.80
N ALA A 32 -3.68 -14.91 -2.78
CA ALA A 32 -2.86 -16.12 -2.67
C ALA A 32 -1.37 -15.79 -2.58
N THR A 33 -0.90 -14.85 -3.39
CA THR A 33 0.47 -14.30 -3.34
C THR A 33 0.75 -13.69 -1.97
N ALA A 34 -0.14 -12.85 -1.44
CA ALA A 34 0.02 -12.23 -0.13
C ALA A 34 0.21 -13.28 0.99
N LYS A 35 -0.57 -14.37 0.96
CA LYS A 35 -0.42 -15.48 1.92
C LYS A 35 0.92 -16.19 1.78
N ALA A 36 1.50 -16.26 0.58
CA ALA A 36 2.83 -16.84 0.37
C ALA A 36 3.91 -15.90 0.90
N GLU A 37 3.83 -14.60 0.59
CA GLU A 37 4.76 -13.57 1.07
C GLU A 37 4.78 -13.49 2.59
N PHE A 38 3.60 -13.41 3.23
CA PHE A 38 3.47 -13.36 4.68
C PHE A 38 4.12 -14.56 5.39
N ARG A 39 4.05 -15.75 4.79
CA ARG A 39 4.70 -16.95 5.35
C ARG A 39 6.21 -16.98 5.14
N ARG A 40 6.71 -16.28 4.11
CA ARG A 40 8.14 -16.20 3.78
C ARG A 40 8.86 -15.08 4.54
N HIS A 41 8.16 -13.98 4.81
CA HIS A 41 8.72 -12.77 5.38
C HIS A 41 8.10 -12.51 6.77
N ALA A 42 8.70 -13.12 7.80
CA ALA A 42 8.23 -13.04 9.19
C ALA A 42 8.02 -11.61 9.77
N PRO A 43 8.76 -10.57 9.33
CA PRO A 43 8.53 -9.20 9.82
C PRO A 43 7.26 -8.55 9.24
N LEU A 44 6.82 -8.93 8.03
CA LEU A 44 5.66 -8.28 7.41
C LEU A 44 4.40 -8.63 8.17
N SER A 45 3.55 -7.63 8.44
CA SER A 45 2.17 -7.93 8.77
C SER A 45 1.47 -8.55 7.56
N PHE A 46 0.36 -9.23 7.79
CA PHE A 46 -0.43 -9.77 6.68
C PHE A 46 -0.98 -8.66 5.76
N VAL A 47 -1.23 -7.46 6.31
CA VAL A 47 -1.68 -6.31 5.52
C VAL A 47 -0.56 -5.80 4.63
N ASP A 48 0.68 -5.73 5.12
CA ASP A 48 1.83 -5.31 4.32
C ASP A 48 2.10 -6.31 3.19
N ALA A 49 2.01 -7.60 3.49
CA ALA A 49 2.11 -8.66 2.47
C ALA A 49 1.01 -8.55 1.40
N CYS A 50 -0.20 -8.12 1.77
CA CYS A 50 -1.30 -7.83 0.85
C CYS A 50 -0.98 -6.64 -0.06
N ILE A 51 -0.42 -5.55 0.49
CA ILE A 51 0.00 -4.37 -0.28
C ILE A 51 1.12 -4.74 -1.26
N VAL A 52 2.15 -5.45 -0.80
CA VAL A 52 3.27 -5.91 -1.66
C VAL A 52 2.76 -6.82 -2.79
N ALA A 53 1.84 -7.74 -2.49
CA ALA A 53 1.26 -8.62 -3.50
C ALA A 53 0.44 -7.86 -4.54
N TYR A 54 -0.33 -6.84 -4.12
CA TYR A 54 -1.06 -5.96 -5.04
C TYR A 54 -0.09 -5.23 -5.96
N MET A 55 0.92 -4.56 -5.39
CA MET A 55 1.90 -3.80 -6.15
C MET A 55 2.62 -4.64 -7.21
N ARG A 56 3.06 -5.87 -6.85
CA ARG A 56 3.68 -6.80 -7.81
C ARG A 56 2.71 -7.28 -8.88
N THR A 57 1.44 -7.50 -8.54
CA THR A 57 0.44 -7.95 -9.51
C THR A 57 0.12 -6.87 -10.53
N GLU A 58 0.03 -5.62 -10.08
CA GLU A 58 -0.31 -4.46 -10.93
C GLU A 58 0.92 -3.76 -11.53
N GLY A 59 2.14 -4.22 -11.21
CA GLY A 59 3.39 -3.63 -11.72
C GLY A 59 3.68 -2.23 -11.16
N LEU A 60 3.24 -1.94 -9.93
CA LEU A 60 3.46 -0.67 -9.25
C LEU A 60 4.80 -0.67 -8.53
N GLY A 61 5.65 0.32 -8.83
CA GLY A 61 6.97 0.44 -8.21
C GLY A 61 7.00 1.26 -6.93
N TYR A 62 6.15 2.29 -6.80
CA TYR A 62 6.26 3.24 -5.69
C TYR A 62 5.11 3.12 -4.68
N LEU A 63 5.43 3.20 -3.40
CA LEU A 63 4.51 3.16 -2.28
C LEU A 63 4.68 4.40 -1.41
N TYR A 64 3.58 5.07 -1.07
CA TYR A 64 3.58 6.05 0.00
C TYR A 64 3.24 5.36 1.32
N ALA A 65 4.24 5.23 2.19
CA ALA A 65 4.10 4.62 3.51
C ALA A 65 5.09 5.24 4.50
N PHE A 66 4.74 5.21 5.79
CA PHE A 66 5.66 5.56 6.87
C PHE A 66 6.37 4.36 7.48
N ASP A 67 5.85 3.16 7.24
CA ASP A 67 6.43 1.91 7.73
C ASP A 67 7.64 1.52 6.86
N ASP A 68 8.78 1.24 7.48
CA ASP A 68 10.02 0.88 6.80
C ASP A 68 10.12 -0.64 6.53
N ASP A 69 9.18 -1.44 7.04
CA ASP A 69 9.17 -2.88 6.76
C ASP A 69 8.95 -3.21 5.27
N PHE A 70 8.39 -2.27 4.49
CA PHE A 70 8.29 -2.36 3.03
C PHE A 70 9.64 -2.34 2.32
N ASP A 71 10.70 -1.79 2.92
CA ASP A 71 12.03 -1.68 2.31
C ASP A 71 12.69 -3.07 2.11
N ARG A 72 12.07 -4.13 2.66
CA ARG A 72 12.46 -5.54 2.45
C ARG A 72 11.82 -6.17 1.21
N ALA A 73 10.78 -5.56 0.64
CA ALA A 73 10.10 -6.06 -0.52
C ALA A 73 10.84 -5.61 -1.79
N GLU A 74 11.53 -6.56 -2.44
CA GLU A 74 12.14 -6.30 -3.75
C GLU A 74 11.09 -5.76 -4.73
N GLU A 75 11.50 -4.76 -5.52
CA GLU A 75 10.70 -4.06 -6.55
C GLU A 75 9.63 -3.08 -6.02
N VAL A 76 9.53 -2.92 -4.69
CA VAL A 76 8.70 -1.91 -4.04
C VAL A 76 9.59 -0.82 -3.45
N TYR A 77 9.35 0.44 -3.82
CA TYR A 77 10.14 1.59 -3.41
C TYR A 77 9.28 2.56 -2.61
N ARG A 78 9.65 2.77 -1.34
CA ARG A 78 8.95 3.73 -0.49
C ARG A 78 9.31 5.16 -0.89
N LEU A 79 8.31 6.03 -0.97
CA LEU A 79 8.49 7.46 -1.19
C LEU A 79 8.89 8.13 0.13
N ASP A 80 10.15 7.95 0.53
CA ASP A 80 10.69 8.43 1.81
C ASP A 80 11.64 9.64 1.70
N THR A 81 11.85 10.13 0.48
CA THR A 81 12.58 11.37 0.21
C THR A 81 11.66 12.44 -0.37
N ALA A 82 12.10 13.69 -0.33
CA ALA A 82 11.39 14.80 -0.97
C ALA A 82 11.60 14.87 -2.50
N VAL A 83 12.35 13.92 -3.09
CA VAL A 83 12.65 13.90 -4.51
C VAL A 83 11.52 13.20 -5.26
N ASN A 84 10.98 13.87 -6.28
CA ASN A 84 9.99 13.27 -7.16
C ASN A 84 10.69 12.29 -8.13
N PRO A 85 10.39 10.98 -8.09
CA PRO A 85 11.04 9.99 -8.95
C PRO A 85 10.68 10.12 -10.43
N TYR A 86 9.70 10.96 -10.77
CA TYR A 86 9.27 11.23 -12.13
C TYR A 86 9.63 12.63 -12.63
N ASP A 87 10.43 13.39 -11.88
CA ASP A 87 10.86 14.71 -12.33
C ASP A 87 11.81 14.56 -13.53
N PRO A 88 11.50 15.17 -14.69
CA PRO A 88 12.47 15.25 -15.78
C PRO A 88 13.54 16.27 -15.39
N GLU A 89 14.83 15.89 -15.43
CA GLU A 89 15.95 16.82 -15.27
C GLU A 89 15.89 18.02 -16.24
#